data_AF-A0A6A1WIZ4-F1
#
_entry.id   AF-A0A6A1WIZ4-F1
#
_cell.length_a   1.000
_cell.length_b   1.000
_cell.length_c   1.000
_cell.angle_alpha   90.00
_cell.angle_beta   90.00
_cell.angle_gamma   90.00
#
_symmetry.space_group_name_H-M   'P 1'
#
loop_
_entity.id
_entity.type
_entity.pdbx_description
1 polymer ?
#
loop_
_entity_poly.entity_id
_entity_poly.type
_entity_poly.pdbx_seq_one_letter_code
_entity_poly.pdbx_strand_id
1 'polypeptide(L)'
;MATCLLPFTSSKPQNPNPNAPKPNYSLMATKTSCSSVAAQSQSAKRHLLRLISDQERGIRTQKDPARRASIVEAIDAMAVIGRDTVTTGGSLSATWRLLWTTEKEQLFIVENARLFGTRAGDVLQVIDVENRTLNNVITFPPDGVFFVRSDIEIASAKRVNFRFTSAVLRGKNWEIPLPPFGQGWFETVYLDDEIRVVKDIRGDYLAKAMVDAIVTVTGIKFDHGTCIQLSNCIEETSLSSISRRHESSPNSRALRALRFAFLLGILETVDRMFWLPVLLDLHFKTPNNSNLLPFEKVKWPLLRV
;
A
#
# COMPACT_ATOMS: atom_id res chain seq x y z
N MET A 1 -32.76 65.09 -28.71
CA MET A 1 -34.12 65.40 -29.19
C MET A 1 -34.09 65.36 -30.71
N ALA A 2 -35.10 64.72 -31.30
CA ALA A 2 -35.42 64.59 -32.74
C ALA A 2 -34.69 63.51 -33.56
N THR A 3 -35.46 62.46 -33.79
CA THR A 3 -35.31 61.26 -34.63
C THR A 3 -35.84 61.53 -36.05
N CYS A 4 -35.60 60.57 -36.96
CA CYS A 4 -36.35 60.26 -38.22
C CYS A 4 -35.87 60.96 -39.50
N LEU A 5 -35.85 60.35 -40.70
CA LEU A 5 -36.16 58.99 -41.20
C LEU A 5 -35.59 58.87 -42.65
N LEU A 6 -35.36 57.64 -43.10
CA LEU A 6 -34.84 57.21 -44.42
C LEU A 6 -35.75 57.60 -45.60
N PRO A 7 -35.26 57.40 -46.84
CA PRO A 7 -36.04 56.59 -47.76
C PRO A 7 -35.28 55.39 -48.35
N PHE A 8 -36.05 54.31 -48.46
CA PHE A 8 -35.74 53.08 -49.16
C PHE A 8 -35.59 53.31 -50.67
N THR A 9 -34.60 52.66 -51.29
CA THR A 9 -34.72 52.22 -52.69
C THR A 9 -34.37 50.74 -52.79
N SER A 10 -35.32 50.02 -53.39
CA SER A 10 -35.33 48.59 -53.62
C SER A 10 -34.47 48.26 -54.84
N SER A 11 -33.55 47.30 -54.71
CA SER A 11 -32.99 46.59 -55.86
C SER A 11 -32.88 45.10 -55.54
N LYS A 12 -33.36 44.29 -56.50
CA LYS A 12 -33.53 42.83 -56.44
C LYS A 12 -32.20 42.08 -56.26
N PRO A 13 -32.25 40.83 -55.74
CA PRO A 13 -31.07 40.07 -55.35
C PRO A 13 -30.34 39.47 -56.57
N GLN A 14 -29.02 39.61 -56.60
CA GLN A 14 -28.15 38.82 -57.46
C GLN A 14 -27.82 37.49 -56.78
N ASN A 15 -28.06 36.42 -57.52
CA ASN A 15 -27.89 35.02 -57.18
C ASN A 15 -26.37 34.68 -57.13
N PRO A 16 -25.80 34.13 -56.04
CA PRO A 16 -24.42 33.67 -56.06
C PRO A 16 -24.31 32.27 -56.70
N ASN A 17 -23.41 32.20 -57.68
CA ASN A 17 -22.96 31.06 -58.46
C ASN A 17 -22.68 29.77 -57.63
N PRO A 18 -23.10 28.55 -58.06
CA PRO A 18 -22.94 27.31 -57.26
C PRO A 18 -21.52 26.69 -57.23
N ASN A 19 -20.53 27.27 -57.90
CA ASN A 19 -19.25 26.60 -58.14
C ASN A 19 -18.05 27.34 -57.52
N ALA A 20 -18.03 27.44 -56.20
CA ALA A 20 -16.80 27.74 -55.45
C ALA A 20 -16.11 26.42 -55.03
N PRO A 21 -14.82 26.18 -55.35
CA PRO A 21 -14.11 25.01 -54.88
C PRO A 21 -13.94 25.08 -53.37
N LYS A 22 -14.45 24.08 -52.64
CA LYS A 22 -14.24 23.95 -51.19
C LYS A 22 -12.76 23.69 -50.91
N PRO A 23 -12.10 24.39 -49.97
CA PRO A 23 -10.80 23.97 -49.49
C PRO A 23 -10.96 22.65 -48.73
N ASN A 24 -10.34 21.60 -49.27
CA ASN A 24 -10.21 20.31 -48.59
C ASN A 24 -9.29 20.48 -47.38
N TYR A 25 -9.85 20.85 -46.23
CA TYR A 25 -9.20 20.63 -44.96
C TYR A 25 -9.19 19.13 -44.70
N SER A 26 -8.09 18.48 -45.09
CA SER A 26 -7.74 17.15 -44.65
C SER A 26 -7.60 17.17 -43.12
N LEU A 27 -8.68 16.80 -42.43
CA LEU A 27 -8.67 16.51 -41.01
C LEU A 27 -7.93 15.18 -40.80
N MET A 28 -6.60 15.21 -40.89
CA MET A 28 -5.77 14.10 -40.39
C MET A 28 -5.84 14.15 -38.87
N ALA A 29 -6.86 13.49 -38.32
CA ALA A 29 -6.93 13.16 -36.91
C ALA A 29 -5.74 12.25 -36.58
N THR A 30 -4.77 12.80 -35.86
CA THR A 30 -3.61 12.13 -35.28
C THR A 30 -4.06 11.05 -34.28
N LYS A 31 -4.37 9.86 -34.77
CA LYS A 31 -4.72 8.66 -33.97
C LYS A 31 -3.49 7.90 -33.44
N THR A 32 -2.30 8.50 -33.45
CA THR A 32 -1.02 7.81 -33.17
C THR A 32 -0.50 7.97 -31.73
N SER A 33 -1.17 8.76 -30.88
CA SER A 33 -0.65 9.11 -29.55
C SER A 33 -1.04 8.11 -28.44
N CYS A 34 -2.22 7.50 -28.51
CA CYS A 34 -2.69 6.60 -27.46
C CYS A 34 -2.01 5.23 -27.50
N SER A 35 -1.69 4.73 -28.70
CA SER A 35 -1.03 3.43 -28.89
C SER A 35 0.44 3.43 -28.44
N SER A 36 1.13 4.56 -28.56
CA SER A 36 2.54 4.68 -28.14
C SER A 36 2.70 4.71 -26.62
N VAL A 37 1.84 5.43 -25.90
CA VAL A 37 1.86 5.50 -24.43
C VAL A 37 1.50 4.15 -23.80
N ALA A 38 0.50 3.45 -24.34
CA ALA A 38 0.15 2.10 -23.88
C ALA A 38 1.31 1.10 -24.11
N ALA A 39 1.95 1.15 -25.27
CA ALA A 39 3.11 0.31 -25.58
C ALA A 39 4.32 0.63 -24.66
N GLN A 40 4.56 1.92 -24.38
CA GLN A 40 5.60 2.36 -23.46
C GLN A 40 5.33 1.89 -22.03
N SER A 41 4.09 2.04 -21.56
CA SER A 41 3.62 1.56 -20.25
C SER A 41 3.86 0.06 -20.10
N GLN A 42 3.46 -0.72 -21.10
CA GLN A 42 3.63 -2.18 -21.09
C GLN A 42 5.11 -2.59 -21.14
N SER A 43 5.95 -1.86 -21.88
CA SER A 43 7.39 -2.09 -21.91
C SER A 43 8.05 -1.79 -20.56
N ALA A 44 7.72 -0.65 -19.94
CA ALA A 44 8.24 -0.25 -18.63
C ALA A 44 7.82 -1.22 -17.52
N LYS A 45 6.54 -1.64 -17.52
CA LYS A 45 6.01 -2.68 -16.64
C LYS A 45 6.76 -4.00 -16.79
N ARG A 46 6.90 -4.52 -18.01
CA ARG A 46 7.67 -5.75 -18.28
C ARG A 46 9.11 -5.63 -17.78
N HIS A 47 9.74 -4.48 -17.98
CA HIS A 47 11.08 -4.22 -17.51
C HIS A 47 11.18 -4.28 -15.98
N LEU A 48 10.29 -3.57 -15.26
CA LEU A 48 10.23 -3.61 -13.79
C LEU A 48 9.99 -5.03 -13.28
N LEU A 49 8.99 -5.74 -13.82
CA LEU A 49 8.64 -7.10 -13.40
C LEU A 49 9.82 -8.06 -13.58
N ARG A 50 10.58 -7.94 -14.67
CA ARG A 50 11.82 -8.71 -14.90
C ARG A 50 12.90 -8.40 -13.87
N LEU A 51 13.05 -7.14 -13.44
CA LEU A 51 14.07 -6.78 -12.46
C LEU A 51 13.75 -7.31 -11.06
N ILE A 52 12.46 -7.38 -10.71
CA ILE A 52 12.01 -7.78 -9.36
C ILE A 52 11.71 -9.28 -9.22
N SER A 53 11.57 -10.03 -10.31
CA SER A 53 11.04 -11.41 -10.32
C SER A 53 11.81 -12.39 -9.43
N ASP A 54 13.12 -12.18 -9.26
CA ASP A 54 14.01 -13.06 -8.51
C ASP A 54 14.52 -12.43 -7.21
N GLN A 55 13.91 -11.32 -6.76
CA GLN A 55 14.43 -10.50 -5.66
C GLN A 55 13.87 -10.87 -4.28
N GLU A 56 13.05 -11.92 -4.18
CA GLU A 56 12.44 -12.40 -2.92
C GLU A 56 11.76 -11.28 -2.14
N ARG A 57 10.81 -10.58 -2.78
CA ARG A 57 10.10 -9.40 -2.23
C ARG A 57 10.99 -8.22 -1.85
N GLY A 58 12.28 -8.25 -2.14
CA GLY A 58 13.23 -7.19 -1.84
C GLY A 58 14.42 -7.64 -1.00
N ILE A 59 14.36 -8.82 -0.36
CA ILE A 59 15.40 -9.33 0.57
C ILE A 59 16.78 -9.36 -0.10
N ARG A 60 16.87 -9.84 -1.35
CA ARG A 60 18.15 -9.92 -2.07
C ARG A 60 18.67 -8.53 -2.41
N THR A 61 17.80 -7.67 -2.95
CA THR A 61 18.15 -6.29 -3.32
C THR A 61 18.57 -5.41 -2.15
N GLN A 62 18.10 -5.65 -0.93
CA GLN A 62 18.48 -4.85 0.22
C GLN A 62 20.00 -4.88 0.47
N LYS A 63 20.67 -5.96 0.06
CA LYS A 63 22.11 -6.17 0.18
C LYS A 63 22.87 -5.83 -1.11
N ASP A 64 22.20 -5.35 -2.14
CA ASP A 64 22.75 -5.01 -3.46
C ASP A 64 22.33 -3.59 -3.89
N PRO A 65 23.14 -2.57 -3.58
CA PRO A 65 22.82 -1.17 -3.92
C PRO A 65 22.69 -0.91 -5.41
N ALA A 66 23.48 -1.59 -6.25
CA ALA A 66 23.45 -1.41 -7.70
C ALA A 66 22.14 -1.95 -8.28
N ARG A 67 21.75 -3.16 -7.87
CA ARG A 67 20.46 -3.74 -8.28
C ARG A 67 19.29 -2.90 -7.76
N ARG A 68 19.36 -2.41 -6.53
CA ARG A 68 18.36 -1.50 -5.97
C ARG A 68 18.23 -0.24 -6.82
N ALA A 69 19.34 0.38 -7.20
CA ALA A 69 19.33 1.57 -8.05
C ALA A 69 18.65 1.31 -9.40
N SER A 70 18.95 0.19 -10.07
CA SER A 70 18.30 -0.17 -11.34
C SER A 70 16.78 -0.38 -11.21
N ILE A 71 16.31 -0.94 -10.08
CA ILE A 71 14.87 -1.10 -9.84
C ILE A 71 14.21 0.26 -9.57
N VAL A 72 14.86 1.13 -8.79
CA VAL A 72 14.35 2.48 -8.52
C VAL A 72 14.28 3.30 -9.81
N GLU A 73 15.29 3.21 -10.68
CA GLU A 73 15.27 3.85 -12.00
C GLU A 73 14.08 3.38 -12.85
N ALA A 74 13.80 2.07 -12.86
CA ALA A 74 12.63 1.53 -13.55
C ALA A 74 11.30 2.04 -12.96
N ILE A 75 11.23 2.20 -11.63
CA ILE A 75 10.07 2.77 -10.94
C ILE A 75 9.90 4.26 -11.28
N ASP A 76 10.97 5.03 -11.30
CA ASP A 76 10.93 6.45 -11.66
C ASP A 76 10.49 6.65 -13.12
N ALA A 77 10.93 5.77 -14.04
CA ALA A 77 10.43 5.75 -15.42
C ALA A 77 8.92 5.47 -15.48
N MET A 78 8.40 4.54 -14.66
CA MET A 78 6.96 4.30 -14.55
C MET A 78 6.20 5.48 -13.92
N ALA A 79 6.81 6.17 -12.96
CA ALA A 79 6.22 7.36 -12.34
C ALA A 79 6.06 8.53 -13.34
N VAL A 80 6.99 8.65 -14.31
CA VAL A 80 6.86 9.61 -15.41
C VAL A 80 5.65 9.28 -16.30
N ILE A 81 5.47 8.00 -16.63
CA ILE A 81 4.34 7.52 -17.44
C ILE A 81 3.01 7.79 -16.72
N GLY A 82 2.95 7.49 -15.41
CA GLY A 82 1.75 7.68 -14.60
C GLY A 82 1.51 9.13 -14.16
N ARG A 83 2.35 10.11 -14.52
CA ARG A 83 2.34 11.45 -13.90
C ARG A 83 0.96 12.10 -13.86
N ASP A 84 0.24 12.05 -14.97
CA ASP A 84 -1.03 12.76 -15.16
C ASP A 84 -2.26 11.86 -14.96
N THR A 85 -2.10 10.69 -14.31
CA THR A 85 -3.19 9.76 -14.01
C THR A 85 -3.70 9.93 -12.58
N VAL A 86 -5.03 9.79 -12.40
CA VAL A 86 -5.65 9.65 -11.08
C VAL A 86 -5.55 8.19 -10.65
N THR A 87 -4.94 7.94 -9.50
CA THR A 87 -4.70 6.58 -8.96
C THR A 87 -5.42 6.33 -7.64
N THR A 88 -6.32 7.24 -7.25
CA THR A 88 -7.11 7.17 -6.01
C THR A 88 -8.60 6.89 -6.26
N GLY A 89 -8.96 6.55 -7.51
CA GLY A 89 -10.31 6.15 -7.90
C GLY A 89 -10.62 4.68 -7.61
N GLY A 90 -11.74 4.19 -8.14
CA GLY A 90 -12.23 2.83 -7.90
C GLY A 90 -11.26 1.71 -8.28
N SER A 91 -10.38 1.93 -9.26
CA SER A 91 -9.34 0.95 -9.65
C SER A 91 -8.30 0.68 -8.55
N LEU A 92 -8.21 1.55 -7.52
CA LEU A 92 -7.36 1.29 -6.36
C LEU A 92 -7.99 0.27 -5.40
N SER A 93 -9.32 0.13 -5.41
CA SER A 93 -10.05 -0.84 -4.58
C SER A 93 -9.79 -2.26 -5.08
N ALA A 94 -8.85 -2.96 -4.43
CA ALA A 94 -8.50 -4.33 -4.74
C ALA A 94 -7.68 -4.97 -3.61
N THR A 95 -7.41 -6.27 -3.75
CA THR A 95 -6.39 -6.94 -2.96
C THR A 95 -5.06 -6.88 -3.71
N TRP A 96 -4.05 -6.28 -3.07
CA TRP A 96 -2.74 -6.08 -3.65
C TRP A 96 -1.69 -6.96 -2.97
N ARG A 97 -1.13 -7.93 -3.68
CA ARG A 97 -0.02 -8.77 -3.22
C ARG A 97 1.31 -8.08 -3.46
N LEU A 98 2.17 -8.06 -2.45
CA LEU A 98 3.53 -7.52 -2.54
C LEU A 98 4.39 -8.35 -3.50
N LEU A 99 4.97 -7.69 -4.51
CA LEU A 99 5.99 -8.26 -5.39
C LEU A 99 7.39 -7.87 -4.93
N TRP A 100 7.57 -6.61 -4.50
CA TRP A 100 8.87 -6.06 -4.11
C TRP A 100 8.71 -4.80 -3.26
N THR A 101 9.58 -4.60 -2.26
CA THR A 101 9.63 -3.37 -1.45
C THR A 101 11.06 -3.01 -1.03
N THR A 102 11.30 -1.74 -0.70
CA THR A 102 12.49 -1.29 0.05
C THR A 102 12.24 -1.15 1.56
N GLU A 103 11.00 -1.31 2.01
CA GLU A 103 10.59 -1.11 3.40
C GLU A 103 11.25 -2.15 4.33
N LYS A 104 12.13 -1.67 5.20
CA LYS A 104 12.98 -2.51 6.06
C LYS A 104 12.18 -3.35 7.02
N GLU A 105 11.08 -2.83 7.54
CA GLU A 105 10.27 -3.47 8.57
C GLU A 105 9.46 -4.64 8.00
N GLN A 106 8.86 -4.46 6.83
CA GLN A 106 8.25 -5.57 6.10
C GLN A 106 9.29 -6.63 5.74
N LEU A 107 10.45 -6.22 5.21
CA LEU A 107 11.53 -7.15 4.87
C LEU A 107 12.05 -7.90 6.10
N PHE A 108 12.15 -7.24 7.25
CA PHE A 108 12.56 -7.86 8.50
C PHE A 108 11.59 -8.98 8.91
N ILE A 109 10.28 -8.75 8.87
CA ILE A 109 9.27 -9.76 9.18
C ILE A 109 9.38 -10.95 8.21
N VAL A 110 9.56 -10.67 6.92
CA VAL A 110 9.64 -11.71 5.88
C VAL A 110 10.92 -12.54 6.01
N GLU A 111 12.07 -11.91 6.23
CA GLU A 111 13.38 -12.56 6.37
C GLU A 111 13.43 -13.42 7.66
N ASN A 112 12.90 -12.89 8.76
CA ASN A 112 13.02 -13.54 10.07
C ASN A 112 11.93 -14.56 10.39
N ALA A 113 10.86 -14.67 9.60
CA ALA A 113 9.81 -15.68 9.82
C ALA A 113 10.35 -17.11 10.00
N ARG A 114 11.46 -17.44 9.32
CA ARG A 114 12.15 -18.75 9.42
C ARG A 114 12.71 -19.06 10.79
N LEU A 115 13.13 -18.04 11.55
CA LEU A 115 13.61 -18.21 12.91
C LEU A 115 12.53 -18.77 13.84
N PHE A 116 11.27 -18.73 13.42
CA PHE A 116 10.12 -19.13 14.22
C PHE A 116 9.43 -20.39 13.68
N GLY A 117 10.15 -21.18 12.87
CA GLY A 117 9.66 -22.45 12.34
C GLY A 117 8.57 -22.32 11.29
N THR A 118 8.38 -21.12 10.73
CA THR A 118 7.42 -20.84 9.65
C THR A 118 8.11 -20.10 8.51
N ARG A 119 7.36 -19.75 7.46
CA ARG A 119 7.80 -18.83 6.41
C ARG A 119 6.72 -17.76 6.28
N ALA A 120 7.11 -16.54 5.95
CA ALA A 120 6.15 -15.55 5.54
C ALA A 120 5.53 -16.00 4.20
N GLY A 121 4.22 -16.20 4.21
CA GLY A 121 3.40 -16.48 3.04
C GLY A 121 3.16 -15.20 2.23
N ASP A 122 1.91 -14.95 1.88
CA ASP A 122 1.49 -13.73 1.21
C ASP A 122 1.59 -12.50 2.12
N VAL A 123 2.03 -11.39 1.52
CA VAL A 123 1.96 -10.03 2.08
C VAL A 123 0.97 -9.26 1.22
N LEU A 124 -0.20 -8.95 1.79
CA LEU A 124 -1.34 -8.38 1.09
C LEU A 124 -1.67 -7.00 1.66
N GLN A 125 -2.19 -6.12 0.81
CA GLN A 125 -2.84 -4.89 1.21
C GLN A 125 -4.19 -4.81 0.52
N VAL A 126 -5.26 -4.99 1.28
CA VAL A 126 -6.64 -4.87 0.80
C VAL A 126 -7.06 -3.41 0.96
N ILE A 127 -7.49 -2.78 -0.12
CA ILE A 127 -7.95 -1.39 -0.10
C ILE A 127 -9.41 -1.33 -0.55
N ASP A 128 -10.18 -0.53 0.16
CA ASP A 128 -11.54 -0.13 -0.21
C ASP A 128 -11.65 1.38 -0.14
N VAL A 129 -11.65 2.02 -1.31
CA VAL A 129 -11.77 3.47 -1.42
C VAL A 129 -13.16 3.95 -1.00
N GLU A 130 -14.21 3.17 -1.30
CA GLU A 130 -15.60 3.54 -1.00
C GLU A 130 -15.84 3.49 0.51
N ASN A 131 -15.46 2.38 1.15
CA ASN A 131 -15.62 2.18 2.58
C ASN A 131 -14.50 2.82 3.43
N ARG A 132 -13.55 3.52 2.79
CA ARG A 132 -12.42 4.20 3.47
C ARG A 132 -11.59 3.26 4.34
N THR A 133 -11.36 2.03 3.88
CA THR A 133 -10.56 1.05 4.63
C THR A 133 -9.28 0.63 3.89
N LEU A 134 -8.26 0.31 4.66
CA LEU A 134 -7.06 -0.36 4.19
C LEU A 134 -6.65 -1.40 5.23
N ASN A 135 -6.34 -2.61 4.78
CA ASN A 135 -5.91 -3.69 5.65
C ASN A 135 -4.60 -4.28 5.16
N ASN A 136 -3.56 -4.26 5.99
CA ASN A 136 -2.31 -4.95 5.71
C ASN A 136 -2.35 -6.35 6.33
N VAL A 137 -1.92 -7.35 5.57
CA VAL A 137 -1.94 -8.75 6.00
C VAL A 137 -0.60 -9.40 5.66
N ILE A 138 0.03 -10.04 6.63
CA ILE A 138 1.15 -10.96 6.40
C ILE A 138 0.71 -12.33 6.91
N THR A 139 0.69 -13.32 6.03
CA THR A 139 0.35 -14.69 6.42
C THR A 139 1.60 -15.46 6.84
N PHE A 140 1.45 -16.38 7.78
CA PHE A 140 2.49 -17.28 8.27
C PHE A 140 1.92 -18.71 8.31
N PRO A 141 1.96 -19.45 7.19
CA PRO A 141 1.40 -20.79 7.14
C PRO A 141 1.94 -21.72 8.24
N PRO A 142 1.11 -22.68 8.71
CA PRO A 142 -0.25 -22.97 8.24
C PRO A 142 -1.33 -22.03 8.78
N ASP A 143 -1.21 -21.52 10.00
CA ASP A 143 -2.34 -20.91 10.73
C ASP A 143 -2.10 -19.45 11.18
N GLY A 144 -0.92 -18.89 10.91
CA GLY A 144 -0.51 -17.59 11.43
C GLY A 144 -0.90 -16.42 10.52
N VAL A 145 -1.21 -15.27 11.13
CA VAL A 145 -1.45 -14.01 10.42
C VAL A 145 -1.05 -12.82 11.30
N PHE A 146 -0.32 -11.86 10.72
CA PHE A 146 -0.23 -10.50 11.23
C PHE A 146 -1.13 -9.60 10.40
N PHE A 147 -2.04 -8.92 11.08
CA PHE A 147 -3.14 -8.20 10.45
C PHE A 147 -3.26 -6.80 11.06
N VAL A 148 -3.27 -5.78 10.21
CA VAL A 148 -3.35 -4.37 10.62
C VAL A 148 -4.48 -3.70 9.86
N ARG A 149 -5.48 -3.19 10.58
CA ARG A 149 -6.58 -2.38 10.01
C ARG A 149 -6.22 -0.90 10.02
N SER A 150 -6.71 -0.19 9.02
CA SER A 150 -6.57 1.25 8.88
C SER A 150 -7.84 1.88 8.31
N ASP A 151 -8.08 3.12 8.73
CA ASP A 151 -8.94 4.05 7.98
C ASP A 151 -8.08 4.74 6.90
N ILE A 152 -8.69 5.14 5.79
CA ILE A 152 -8.02 5.94 4.75
C ILE A 152 -8.78 7.21 4.37
N GLU A 153 -8.03 8.22 3.92
CA GLU A 153 -8.54 9.48 3.38
C GLU A 153 -7.85 9.80 2.05
N ILE A 154 -8.63 10.17 1.03
CA ILE A 154 -8.04 10.62 -0.25
C ILE A 154 -7.59 12.06 -0.09
N ALA A 155 -6.27 12.27 -0.09
CA ALA A 155 -5.66 13.59 0.07
C ALA A 155 -5.41 14.28 -1.28
N SER A 156 -5.22 13.51 -2.35
CA SER A 156 -5.05 14.05 -3.71
C SER A 156 -5.37 13.00 -4.79
N ALA A 157 -5.15 13.36 -6.06
CA ALA A 157 -5.28 12.43 -7.20
C ALA A 157 -4.37 11.19 -7.10
N LYS A 158 -3.31 11.25 -6.28
CA LYS A 158 -2.35 10.15 -6.09
C LYS A 158 -2.15 9.72 -4.65
N ARG A 159 -2.39 10.63 -3.70
CA ARG A 159 -2.06 10.44 -2.30
C ARG A 159 -3.25 9.96 -1.48
N VAL A 160 -3.00 8.93 -0.69
CA VAL A 160 -3.93 8.39 0.31
C VAL A 160 -3.27 8.50 1.68
N ASN A 161 -3.91 9.20 2.60
CA ASN A 161 -3.54 9.16 4.01
C ASN A 161 -4.16 7.93 4.65
N PHE A 162 -3.48 7.34 5.63
CA PHE A 162 -4.01 6.24 6.41
C PHE A 162 -3.67 6.40 7.89
N ARG A 163 -4.50 5.83 8.74
CA ARG A 163 -4.28 5.75 10.19
C ARG A 163 -4.60 4.35 10.66
N PHE A 164 -3.68 3.72 11.39
CA PHE A 164 -3.91 2.40 11.95
C PHE A 164 -4.96 2.44 13.07
N THR A 165 -5.88 1.48 13.06
CA THR A 165 -6.99 1.38 14.03
C THR A 165 -6.93 0.11 14.86
N SER A 166 -6.30 -0.96 14.36
CA SER A 166 -6.01 -2.18 15.13
C SER A 166 -4.85 -2.94 14.51
N ALA A 167 -4.07 -3.62 15.33
CA ALA A 167 -3.07 -4.58 14.89
C ALA A 167 -3.23 -5.86 15.71
N VAL A 168 -3.18 -7.00 15.04
CA VAL A 168 -3.41 -8.32 15.65
C VAL A 168 -2.42 -9.31 15.06
N LEU A 169 -1.72 -10.04 15.93
CA LEU A 169 -0.99 -11.23 15.56
C LEU A 169 -1.77 -12.45 16.05
N ARG A 170 -2.17 -13.32 15.14
CA ARG A 170 -2.95 -14.53 15.43
C ARG A 170 -2.22 -15.77 14.95
N GLY A 171 -2.34 -16.85 15.69
CA GLY A 171 -2.03 -18.22 15.26
C GLY A 171 -3.19 -19.17 15.55
N LYS A 172 -2.98 -20.48 15.37
CA LYS A 172 -4.05 -21.50 15.43
C LYS A 172 -5.05 -21.34 16.59
N ASN A 173 -4.53 -21.17 17.81
CA ASN A 173 -5.33 -21.13 19.05
C ASN A 173 -4.94 -19.94 19.95
N TRP A 174 -4.39 -18.87 19.38
CA TRP A 174 -3.97 -17.71 20.16
C TRP A 174 -4.07 -16.44 19.32
N GLU A 175 -4.37 -15.35 19.99
CA GLU A 175 -4.44 -14.01 19.40
C GLU A 175 -3.79 -13.04 20.37
N ILE A 176 -2.94 -12.17 19.85
CA ILE A 176 -2.29 -11.12 20.62
C ILE A 176 -2.59 -9.79 19.93
N PRO A 177 -3.41 -8.92 20.56
CA PRO A 177 -3.58 -7.56 20.08
C PRO A 177 -2.26 -6.82 20.27
N LEU A 178 -1.88 -6.09 19.23
CA LEU A 178 -0.72 -5.21 19.24
C LEU A 178 -1.26 -3.77 19.23
N PRO A 179 -0.64 -2.85 19.97
CA PRO A 179 -1.07 -1.47 19.97
C PRO A 179 -1.11 -0.89 18.54
N PRO A 180 -2.26 -0.34 18.09
CA PRO A 180 -2.33 0.32 16.80
C PRO A 180 -1.78 1.73 16.95
N PHE A 181 -0.50 1.87 16.68
CA PHE A 181 0.11 3.18 16.56
C PHE A 181 0.43 3.43 15.10
N GLY A 182 0.52 4.70 14.72
CA GLY A 182 1.00 5.09 13.40
C GLY A 182 -0.07 5.56 12.43
N GLN A 183 0.36 6.54 11.64
CA GLN A 183 -0.35 7.09 10.50
C GLN A 183 0.69 7.41 9.45
N GLY A 184 0.26 7.53 8.21
CA GLY A 184 1.16 7.87 7.12
C GLY A 184 0.38 8.18 5.87
N TRP A 185 1.12 8.26 4.78
CA TRP A 185 0.53 8.36 3.46
C TRP A 185 1.31 7.49 2.48
N PHE A 186 0.64 7.13 1.40
CA PHE A 186 1.29 6.58 0.23
C PHE A 186 0.78 7.30 -1.02
N GLU A 187 1.66 7.40 -2.01
CA GLU A 187 1.34 7.84 -3.36
C GLU A 187 1.44 6.66 -4.30
N THR A 188 0.37 6.39 -5.04
CA THR A 188 0.43 5.43 -6.15
C THR A 188 0.94 6.18 -7.38
N VAL A 189 2.19 5.93 -7.75
CA VAL A 189 2.86 6.66 -8.85
C VAL A 189 2.47 6.12 -10.22
N TYR A 190 2.08 4.84 -10.27
CA TYR A 190 1.55 4.13 -11.44
C TYR A 190 0.52 3.09 -10.99
N LEU A 191 -0.57 2.96 -11.73
CA LEU A 191 -1.65 2.00 -11.49
C LEU A 191 -2.19 1.51 -12.85
N ASP A 192 -2.29 0.20 -13.01
CA ASP A 192 -3.08 -0.45 -14.06
C ASP A 192 -3.87 -1.63 -13.47
N ASP A 193 -4.55 -2.38 -14.34
CA ASP A 193 -5.43 -3.48 -13.95
C ASP A 193 -4.69 -4.69 -13.36
N GLU A 194 -3.36 -4.75 -13.43
CA GLU A 194 -2.58 -5.88 -12.88
C GLU A 194 -1.61 -5.45 -11.79
N ILE A 195 -1.04 -4.24 -11.84
CA ILE A 195 -0.03 -3.80 -10.86
C ILE A 195 -0.25 -2.36 -10.42
N ARG A 196 0.30 -2.07 -9.24
CA ARG A 196 0.56 -0.70 -8.81
C ARG A 196 1.97 -0.54 -8.27
N VAL A 197 2.49 0.66 -8.45
CA VAL A 197 3.78 1.10 -7.93
C VAL A 197 3.52 2.26 -6.98
N VAL A 198 4.12 2.18 -5.80
CA VAL A 198 3.77 3.01 -4.65
C VAL A 198 5.05 3.61 -4.06
N LYS A 199 4.96 4.85 -3.60
CA LYS A 199 5.94 5.50 -2.73
C LYS A 199 5.29 5.86 -1.41
N ASP A 200 5.90 5.50 -0.28
CA ASP A 200 5.37 5.83 1.04
C ASP A 200 5.95 7.15 1.60
N ILE A 201 5.45 7.54 2.78
CA ILE A 201 5.89 8.72 3.53
C ILE A 201 7.39 8.74 3.86
N ARG A 202 8.04 7.58 3.96
CA ARG A 202 9.48 7.45 4.25
C ARG A 202 10.32 7.43 2.98
N GLY A 203 9.68 7.48 1.81
CA GLY A 203 10.34 7.38 0.52
C GLY A 203 10.66 5.94 0.13
N ASP A 204 10.09 4.95 0.82
CA ASP A 204 10.18 3.55 0.40
C ASP A 204 9.26 3.27 -0.78
N TYR A 205 9.71 2.37 -1.64
CA TYR A 205 8.98 1.97 -2.84
C TYR A 205 8.37 0.58 -2.68
N LEU A 206 7.16 0.39 -3.20
CA LEU A 206 6.50 -0.90 -3.25
C LEU A 206 5.94 -1.16 -4.65
N ALA A 207 6.23 -2.33 -5.20
CA ALA A 207 5.54 -2.87 -6.37
C ALA A 207 4.58 -3.98 -5.91
N LYS A 208 3.32 -3.90 -6.33
CA LYS A 208 2.28 -4.85 -5.93
C LYS A 208 1.47 -5.31 -7.14
N ALA A 209 1.10 -6.58 -7.17
CA ALA A 209 0.17 -7.13 -8.15
C ALA A 209 -1.25 -7.17 -7.57
N MET A 210 -2.24 -6.87 -8.40
CA MET A 210 -3.62 -7.20 -8.11
C MET A 210 -3.74 -8.72 -8.04
N VAL A 211 -4.52 -9.20 -7.07
CA VAL A 211 -4.89 -10.61 -6.99
C VAL A 211 -6.40 -10.71 -6.83
N ASP A 212 -7.00 -11.62 -7.61
CA ASP A 212 -8.39 -12.03 -7.49
C ASP A 212 -8.55 -12.87 -6.23
N ALA A 213 -8.38 -12.23 -5.08
CA ALA A 213 -8.45 -12.92 -3.82
C ALA A 213 -9.71 -12.47 -3.08
N ILE A 214 -10.67 -13.39 -3.03
CA ILE A 214 -11.37 -13.64 -1.77
C ILE A 214 -10.30 -14.13 -0.79
N VAL A 215 -9.67 -13.21 -0.09
CA VAL A 215 -8.74 -13.57 0.97
C VAL A 215 -9.61 -14.09 2.12
N THR A 216 -9.64 -15.40 2.33
CA THR A 216 -10.16 -15.99 3.59
C THR A 216 -8.97 -16.15 4.52
N VAL A 217 -8.66 -15.10 5.28
CA VAL A 217 -7.64 -15.16 6.32
C VAL A 217 -8.36 -15.56 7.60
N THR A 218 -8.24 -16.84 7.98
CA THR A 218 -8.60 -17.36 9.31
C THR A 218 -9.85 -16.68 9.94
N GLY A 219 -10.98 -16.71 9.22
CA GLY A 219 -12.26 -16.10 9.66
C GLY A 219 -12.55 -14.68 9.17
N ILE A 220 -11.72 -14.09 8.31
CA ILE A 220 -11.95 -12.79 7.68
C ILE A 220 -12.03 -13.01 6.16
N LYS A 221 -13.18 -12.70 5.56
CA LYS A 221 -13.40 -12.75 4.11
C LYS A 221 -13.29 -11.34 3.56
N PHE A 222 -12.34 -11.11 2.67
CA PHE A 222 -12.26 -9.85 1.90
C PHE A 222 -12.89 -10.09 0.54
N ASP A 223 -13.95 -9.37 0.19
CA ASP A 223 -14.66 -9.54 -1.07
C ASP A 223 -14.67 -8.21 -1.84
N HIS A 224 -13.93 -8.15 -2.95
CA HIS A 224 -13.87 -6.98 -3.85
C HIS A 224 -13.80 -5.61 -3.16
N GLY A 225 -12.88 -5.46 -2.19
CA GLY A 225 -12.73 -4.25 -1.37
C GLY A 225 -13.55 -4.30 -0.08
N THR A 226 -14.73 -4.88 -0.08
CA THR A 226 -15.58 -4.93 1.12
C THR A 226 -15.05 -5.92 2.17
N CYS A 227 -14.87 -5.43 3.40
CA CYS A 227 -14.60 -6.26 4.56
C CYS A 227 -15.89 -6.96 4.98
N ILE A 228 -16.01 -8.26 4.72
CA ILE A 228 -17.08 -9.08 5.28
C ILE A 228 -16.51 -9.75 6.54
N GLN A 229 -16.82 -9.19 7.71
CA GLN A 229 -16.66 -9.94 8.95
C GLN A 229 -17.58 -11.16 8.87
N LEU A 230 -17.02 -12.37 8.91
CA LEU A 230 -17.79 -13.57 9.22
C LEU A 230 -18.07 -13.54 10.72
N SER A 231 -19.05 -12.74 11.14
CA SER A 231 -19.73 -13.01 12.40
C SER A 231 -20.48 -14.34 12.23
N ASN A 232 -20.18 -15.29 13.13
CA ASN A 232 -20.91 -16.54 13.36
C ASN A 232 -20.65 -17.69 12.37
N CYS A 233 -19.57 -18.43 12.60
CA CYS A 233 -19.48 -19.88 12.34
C CYS A 233 -18.49 -20.51 13.33
N ILE A 234 -18.75 -20.36 14.63
CA ILE A 234 -18.39 -21.40 15.59
C ILE A 234 -19.67 -22.18 15.75
N GLU A 235 -19.81 -23.29 15.03
CA GLU A 235 -20.72 -24.35 15.48
C GLU A 235 -20.31 -24.69 16.91
N GLU A 236 -21.23 -24.51 17.84
CA GLU A 236 -21.16 -25.07 19.18
C GLU A 236 -20.99 -26.59 19.06
N THR A 237 -19.75 -27.07 19.07
CA THR A 237 -19.49 -28.45 19.49
C THR A 237 -19.00 -28.39 20.92
N SER A 238 -19.88 -28.78 21.83
CA SER A 238 -19.59 -28.88 23.25
C SER A 238 -18.30 -29.66 23.50
N LEU A 239 -17.30 -29.01 24.10
CA LEU A 239 -16.20 -29.69 24.76
C LEU A 239 -16.24 -29.34 26.24
N SER A 240 -17.29 -29.85 26.90
CA SER A 240 -17.16 -30.21 28.30
C SER A 240 -16.24 -31.43 28.37
N SER A 241 -15.22 -31.34 29.23
CA SER A 241 -14.21 -32.34 29.53
C SER A 241 -13.11 -32.57 28.47
N ILE A 242 -11.92 -32.03 28.73
CA ILE A 242 -10.67 -32.81 28.66
C ILE A 242 -9.68 -32.22 29.67
N SER A 243 -9.09 -33.17 30.39
CA SER A 243 -8.30 -33.09 31.60
C SER A 243 -7.02 -32.25 31.46
N ARG A 244 -6.67 -31.54 32.54
CA ARG A 244 -5.31 -31.04 32.79
C ARG A 244 -4.34 -32.21 32.75
N ARG A 245 -3.45 -32.29 31.75
CA ARG A 245 -2.20 -33.05 31.87
C ARG A 245 -1.02 -32.30 31.26
N HIS A 246 0.00 -32.18 32.10
CA HIS A 246 1.41 -31.89 31.89
C HIS A 246 1.91 -31.84 30.43
N GLU A 247 2.39 -30.66 30.02
CA GLU A 247 3.50 -30.53 29.06
C GLU A 247 4.65 -29.73 29.70
N SER A 248 5.41 -30.43 30.53
CA SER A 248 6.71 -29.99 31.04
C SER A 248 7.83 -30.67 30.24
N SER A 249 7.96 -30.33 28.96
CA SER A 249 9.10 -30.73 28.12
C SER A 249 10.04 -29.53 27.90
N PRO A 250 11.38 -29.70 27.97
CA PRO A 250 12.36 -28.63 27.70
C PRO A 250 12.17 -27.96 26.33
N ASN A 251 11.72 -28.71 25.33
CA ASN A 251 11.43 -28.21 23.98
C ASN A 251 10.29 -27.18 23.97
N SER A 252 9.36 -27.25 24.94
CA SER A 252 8.26 -26.28 25.07
C SER A 252 8.73 -24.91 25.61
N ARG A 253 9.84 -24.86 26.34
CA ARG A 253 10.40 -23.60 26.85
C ARG A 253 11.20 -22.87 25.78
N ALA A 254 12.00 -23.61 25.02
CA ALA A 254 12.72 -23.05 23.86
C ALA A 254 11.73 -22.51 22.81
N LEU A 255 10.67 -23.25 22.49
CA LEU A 255 9.64 -22.79 21.55
C LEU A 255 8.86 -21.58 22.09
N ARG A 256 8.62 -21.50 23.40
CA ARG A 256 8.02 -20.31 24.05
C ARG A 256 8.95 -19.10 24.00
N ALA A 257 10.24 -19.28 24.26
CA ALA A 257 11.24 -18.22 24.18
C ALA A 257 11.41 -17.70 22.74
N LEU A 258 11.43 -18.60 21.75
CA LEU A 258 11.44 -18.24 20.33
C LEU A 258 10.16 -17.50 19.91
N ARG A 259 8.98 -17.96 20.35
CA ARG A 259 7.71 -17.23 20.12
C ARG A 259 7.70 -15.85 20.77
N PHE A 260 8.25 -15.74 21.99
CA PHE A 260 8.37 -14.45 22.68
C PHE A 260 9.38 -13.53 21.98
N ALA A 261 10.49 -14.06 21.47
CA ALA A 261 11.45 -13.31 20.67
C ALA A 261 10.87 -12.87 19.31
N PHE A 262 9.99 -13.66 18.69
CA PHE A 262 9.24 -13.21 17.50
C PHE A 262 8.32 -12.06 17.85
N LEU A 263 7.60 -12.21 18.95
CA LEU A 263 6.66 -11.20 19.40
C LEU A 263 7.40 -9.92 19.76
N LEU A 264 8.54 -10.02 20.43
CA LEU A 264 9.43 -8.91 20.72
C LEU A 264 10.04 -8.33 19.46
N GLY A 265 10.44 -9.13 18.47
CA GLY A 265 10.97 -8.63 17.20
C GLY A 265 9.90 -7.92 16.37
N ILE A 266 8.67 -8.45 16.33
CA ILE A 266 7.50 -7.79 15.73
C ILE A 266 7.17 -6.53 16.54
N LEU A 267 7.10 -6.62 17.86
CA LEU A 267 6.81 -5.50 18.75
C LEU A 267 7.88 -4.44 18.65
N GLU A 268 9.16 -4.77 18.53
CA GLU A 268 10.27 -3.83 18.35
C GLU A 268 10.27 -3.26 16.93
N THR A 269 9.87 -4.03 15.93
CA THR A 269 9.65 -3.52 14.56
C THR A 269 8.49 -2.53 14.56
N VAL A 270 7.37 -2.88 15.19
CA VAL A 270 6.21 -2.03 15.47
C VAL A 270 6.65 -0.80 16.29
N ASP A 271 7.43 -0.97 17.35
CA ASP A 271 7.89 0.11 18.23
C ASP A 271 8.83 1.07 17.48
N ARG A 272 9.75 0.55 16.65
CA ARG A 272 10.59 1.35 15.74
C ARG A 272 9.80 1.99 14.60
N MET A 273 8.72 1.36 14.11
CA MET A 273 7.76 1.95 13.18
C MET A 273 7.06 3.17 13.78
N PHE A 274 6.89 3.22 15.10
CA PHE A 274 5.96 4.16 15.74
C PHE A 274 6.62 5.22 16.66
N TRP A 275 7.73 4.90 17.33
CA TRP A 275 8.39 5.84 18.25
C TRP A 275 9.59 6.56 17.64
N LEU A 276 10.32 5.93 16.73
CA LEU A 276 11.49 6.57 16.10
C LEU A 276 11.09 7.82 15.28
N PRO A 277 9.96 7.84 14.54
CA PRO A 277 9.49 9.04 13.84
C PRO A 277 8.95 10.11 14.80
N VAL A 278 8.29 9.72 15.91
CA VAL A 278 7.80 10.69 16.93
C VAL A 278 8.96 11.37 17.65
N LEU A 279 10.03 10.63 17.95
CA LEU A 279 11.26 11.17 18.52
C LEU A 279 12.03 12.05 17.53
N LEU A 280 12.05 11.70 16.23
CA LEU A 280 12.70 12.50 15.20
C LEU A 280 11.91 13.77 14.85
N ASP A 281 10.57 13.73 14.82
CA ASP A 281 9.73 14.91 14.56
C ASP A 281 9.69 15.88 15.75
N LEU A 282 9.82 15.37 17.00
CA LEU A 282 10.07 16.19 18.19
C LEU A 282 11.46 16.85 18.18
N HIS A 283 12.44 16.30 17.46
CA HIS A 283 13.79 16.86 17.40
C HIS A 283 13.98 17.90 16.29
N PHE A 284 13.15 17.87 15.23
CA PHE A 284 13.22 18.81 14.11
C PHE A 284 12.18 19.96 14.15
N LYS A 285 11.31 19.99 15.17
CA LYS A 285 10.45 21.15 15.49
C LYS A 285 10.84 21.79 16.82
N THR A 286 12.02 22.40 16.87
CA THR A 286 12.25 23.51 17.80
C THR A 286 12.88 24.69 17.05
N PRO A 287 12.19 25.84 16.92
CA PRO A 287 12.86 27.08 16.58
C PRO A 287 13.62 27.56 17.81
N ASN A 288 14.90 27.87 17.62
CA ASN A 288 15.76 28.70 18.48
C ASN A 288 15.36 28.78 19.97
N ASN A 289 16.02 27.98 20.81
CA ASN A 289 16.39 28.48 22.12
C ASN A 289 17.66 27.81 22.62
N SER A 290 18.73 28.60 22.68
CA SER A 290 19.94 28.30 23.42
C SER A 290 19.59 28.15 24.89
N ASN A 291 19.49 26.92 25.37
CA ASN A 291 19.82 26.52 26.74
C ASN A 291 19.88 24.98 26.80
N LEU A 292 21.11 24.47 26.76
CA LEU A 292 21.44 23.09 27.08
C LEU A 292 21.19 22.84 28.58
N LEU A 293 20.39 21.83 28.90
CA LEU A 293 20.51 21.10 30.15
C LEU A 293 20.78 19.61 29.84
N PRO A 294 21.67 18.95 30.59
CA PRO A 294 22.21 17.65 30.23
C PRO A 294 21.20 16.52 30.46
N PHE A 295 21.35 15.48 29.64
CA PHE A 295 20.73 14.16 29.80
C PHE A 295 21.01 13.60 31.21
N GLU A 296 20.05 13.70 32.12
CA GLU A 296 19.98 12.83 33.29
C GLU A 296 18.54 12.38 33.56
N LYS A 297 18.39 11.05 33.61
CA LYS A 297 17.33 10.30 34.31
C LYS A 297 15.91 10.39 33.74
N VAL A 298 15.70 9.74 32.60
CA VAL A 298 14.42 9.02 32.37
C VAL A 298 14.63 7.57 32.82
N LYS A 299 14.10 7.24 34.01
CA LYS A 299 13.99 5.86 34.50
C LYS A 299 12.89 5.16 33.70
N TRP A 300 13.27 4.16 32.91
CA TRP A 300 12.32 3.24 32.28
C TRP A 300 11.76 2.28 33.33
N PRO A 301 10.44 1.99 33.34
CA PRO A 301 9.92 0.87 34.10
C PRO A 301 10.45 -0.42 33.47
N LEU A 302 11.42 -1.04 34.15
CA LEU A 302 11.79 -2.43 33.93
C LEU A 302 10.51 -3.27 34.05
N LEU A 303 10.05 -3.84 32.93
CA LEU A 303 9.20 -5.02 32.93
C LEU A 303 9.95 -6.10 33.73
N ARG A 304 9.55 -6.30 34.99
CA ARG A 304 10.04 -7.40 35.81
C ARG A 304 9.46 -8.70 35.26
N VAL A 305 10.39 -9.55 34.86
CA VAL A 305 10.43 -11.02 34.70
C VAL A 305 9.12 -11.76 34.98
#